data_AF-A0AAV2TR08-F1
#
_entry.id   AF-A0AAV2TR08-F1
#
_cell.length_a   1.000
_cell.length_b   1.000
_cell.length_c   1.000
_cell.angle_alpha   90.00
_cell.angle_beta   90.00
_cell.angle_gamma   90.00
#
_symmetry.space_group_name_H-M   'P 1'
#
loop_
_entity.id
_entity.type
_entity.pdbx_description
1 polymer ?
#
loop_
_entity_poly.entity_id
_entity_poly.type
_entity_poly.pdbx_seq_one_letter_code
_entity_poly.pdbx_strand_id
1 'polypeptide(L)'
;MIPYDRDIDISVLGSAEPKLRQLSTTRGQIEDGQFNLVLRPGPHCIHSGGIRQNCYGRTVIHQSDSCAFCHPVARVFHKRRVCLDLFLFHLEMRFDDEQQPIQFGYFDESSDLFGSDLHCLFPLKSCKFLGLIVPCPRDPATLLSLHYGKDFMKPRRWCNLASRHWVKSS
;
A
#
# COMPACT_ATOMS: atom_id res chain seq x y z
N MET A 1 0.50 3.96 -14.12
CA MET A 1 1.37 2.92 -13.53
C MET A 1 2.76 3.08 -14.14
N ILE A 2 3.79 3.02 -13.30
CA ILE A 2 5.17 3.05 -13.79
C ILE A 2 5.39 1.77 -14.64
N PRO A 3 5.94 1.84 -15.86
CA PRO A 3 5.89 0.69 -16.78
C PRO A 3 6.61 -0.58 -16.32
N TYR A 4 7.51 -0.49 -15.33
CA TYR A 4 8.23 -1.62 -14.75
C TYR A 4 7.71 -2.06 -13.38
N ASP A 5 6.63 -1.43 -12.88
CA ASP A 5 5.94 -1.83 -11.67
C ASP A 5 5.11 -3.11 -11.89
N ARG A 6 4.74 -3.79 -10.81
CA ARG A 6 3.97 -5.06 -10.90
C ARG A 6 2.68 -5.07 -10.10
N ASP A 7 2.46 -4.04 -9.31
CA ASP A 7 1.39 -3.86 -8.34
C ASP A 7 0.91 -2.41 -8.34
N ILE A 8 -0.19 -2.20 -7.61
CA ILE A 8 -0.78 -0.88 -7.39
C ILE A 8 -1.06 -0.77 -5.90
N ASP A 9 -0.53 0.27 -5.28
CA ASP A 9 -0.74 0.56 -3.88
C ASP A 9 -1.87 1.57 -3.69
N ILE A 10 -2.75 1.32 -2.73
CA ILE A 10 -3.89 2.17 -2.39
C ILE A 10 -3.91 2.38 -0.88
N SER A 11 -3.82 3.63 -0.45
CA SER A 11 -4.04 4.00 0.95
C SER A 11 -5.55 4.10 1.22
N VAL A 12 -5.99 3.49 2.33
CA VAL A 12 -7.38 3.52 2.80
C VAL A 12 -7.41 3.97 4.26
N LEU A 13 -8.43 4.74 4.64
CA LEU A 13 -8.57 5.16 6.03
C LEU A 13 -8.66 3.95 6.97
N GLY A 14 -7.97 4.02 8.11
CA GLY A 14 -7.96 2.99 9.14
C GLY A 14 -9.36 2.55 9.60
N SER A 15 -10.30 3.50 9.61
CA SER A 15 -11.71 3.26 9.92
C SER A 15 -12.42 2.32 8.94
N ALA A 16 -11.85 2.05 7.76
CA ALA A 16 -12.38 1.10 6.78
C ALA A 16 -11.98 -0.36 7.05
N GLU A 17 -11.03 -0.61 7.96
CA GLU A 17 -10.51 -1.97 8.23
C GLU A 17 -11.63 -2.97 8.58
N PRO A 18 -12.63 -2.65 9.44
CA PRO A 18 -13.70 -3.61 9.75
C PRO A 18 -14.50 -4.02 8.51
N LYS A 19 -14.69 -3.09 7.57
CA LYS A 19 -15.36 -3.37 6.29
C LYS A 19 -14.50 -4.23 5.38
N LEU A 20 -13.19 -3.98 5.30
CA LEU A 20 -12.28 -4.84 4.55
C LEU A 20 -12.32 -6.28 5.09
N ARG A 21 -12.31 -6.44 6.41
CA ARG A 21 -12.42 -7.74 7.06
C ARG A 21 -13.73 -8.46 6.70
N GLN A 22 -14.85 -7.75 6.71
CA GLN A 22 -16.14 -8.30 6.31
C GLN A 22 -16.18 -8.74 4.84
N LEU A 23 -15.53 -8.00 3.95
CA LEU A 23 -15.48 -8.28 2.51
C LEU A 23 -14.44 -9.35 2.13
N SER A 24 -13.65 -9.82 3.09
CA SER A 24 -12.50 -10.67 2.78
C SER A 24 -12.89 -12.10 2.46
N THR A 25 -12.19 -12.65 1.46
CA THR A 25 -12.22 -14.07 1.13
C THR A 25 -11.38 -14.83 2.15
N THR A 26 -11.99 -15.86 2.73
CA THR A 26 -11.28 -16.76 3.65
C THR A 26 -10.20 -17.54 2.90
N ARG A 27 -8.99 -17.60 3.46
CA ARG A 27 -7.93 -18.48 2.93
C ARG A 27 -8.43 -19.93 2.91
N GLY A 28 -8.11 -20.67 1.85
CA GLY A 28 -8.66 -22.00 1.58
C GLY A 28 -9.96 -21.99 0.77
N GLN A 29 -10.61 -20.84 0.60
CA GLN A 29 -11.80 -20.64 -0.24
C GLN A 29 -11.51 -19.70 -1.42
N ILE A 30 -10.23 -19.58 -1.81
CA ILE A 30 -9.82 -18.71 -2.90
C ILE A 30 -10.11 -19.40 -4.23
N GLU A 31 -10.87 -18.73 -5.09
CA GLU A 31 -11.24 -19.21 -6.41
C GLU A 31 -10.44 -18.48 -7.49
N ASP A 32 -9.75 -19.25 -8.34
CA ASP A 32 -9.04 -18.70 -9.49
C ASP A 32 -10.06 -18.15 -10.51
N GLY A 33 -9.84 -16.91 -10.98
CA GLY A 33 -10.77 -16.24 -11.90
C GLY A 33 -11.87 -15.42 -11.22
N GLN A 34 -11.81 -15.28 -9.89
CA GLN A 34 -12.59 -14.31 -9.12
C GLN A 34 -11.66 -13.28 -8.48
N PHE A 35 -12.19 -12.09 -8.17
CA PHE A 35 -11.46 -11.14 -7.33
C PHE A 35 -11.51 -11.62 -5.88
N ASN A 36 -10.33 -11.86 -5.31
CA ASN A 36 -10.18 -12.28 -3.93
C ASN A 36 -9.54 -11.13 -3.13
N LEU A 37 -10.21 -10.70 -2.05
CA LEU A 37 -9.66 -9.77 -1.07
C LEU A 37 -9.16 -10.57 0.13
N VAL A 38 -7.87 -10.56 0.41
CA VAL A 38 -7.30 -11.29 1.55
C VAL A 38 -6.68 -10.29 2.51
N LEU A 39 -6.88 -10.46 3.82
CA LEU A 39 -6.20 -9.65 4.86
C LEU A 39 -4.90 -10.30 5.32
N ARG A 40 -3.96 -9.50 5.82
CA ARG A 40 -2.80 -10.01 6.57
C ARG A 40 -3.28 -10.81 7.79
N PRO A 41 -2.62 -11.93 8.13
CA PRO A 41 -3.09 -12.82 9.19
C PRO A 41 -2.73 -12.32 10.61
N GLY A 42 -1.86 -11.32 10.73
CA GLY A 42 -1.35 -10.83 12.00
C GLY A 42 -1.07 -9.33 11.99
N PRO A 43 -0.27 -8.84 12.96
CA PRO A 43 0.09 -7.43 13.02
C PRO A 43 0.97 -7.02 11.83
N HIS A 44 1.03 -5.71 11.64
CA HIS A 44 1.90 -5.05 10.67
C HIS A 44 3.38 -5.42 10.89
N CYS A 45 4.15 -5.66 9.82
CA CYS A 45 5.45 -6.36 9.91
C CYS A 45 6.65 -5.72 9.19
N ILE A 46 6.73 -4.41 8.95
CA ILE A 46 7.78 -3.81 8.08
C ILE A 46 9.21 -4.28 8.39
N HIS A 47 9.58 -4.32 9.68
CA HIS A 47 10.94 -4.65 10.11
C HIS A 47 11.15 -6.11 10.53
N SER A 48 10.08 -6.91 10.60
CA SER A 48 10.15 -8.29 11.09
C SER A 48 9.69 -9.30 10.05
N GLY A 49 10.08 -10.55 10.24
CA GLY A 49 9.60 -11.66 9.43
C GLY A 49 8.07 -11.78 9.42
N GLY A 50 7.35 -11.23 10.41
CA GLY A 50 5.88 -11.23 10.49
C GLY A 50 5.23 -12.62 10.37
N ILE A 51 3.91 -12.67 10.54
CA ILE A 51 3.13 -13.88 10.27
C ILE A 51 2.66 -13.82 8.82
N ARG A 52 2.99 -14.85 8.02
CA ARG A 52 2.49 -15.01 6.65
C ARG A 52 1.73 -16.32 6.53
N GLN A 53 0.63 -16.31 5.79
CA GLN A 53 -0.13 -17.49 5.45
C GLN A 53 -0.36 -17.55 3.94
N ASN A 54 -0.07 -18.69 3.34
CA ASN A 54 -0.35 -18.92 1.92
C ASN A 54 -1.86 -18.97 1.66
N CYS A 55 -2.27 -19.08 0.39
CA CYS A 55 -3.68 -19.03 0.00
C CYS A 55 -4.50 -20.22 0.52
N TYR A 56 -3.85 -21.28 1.01
CA TYR A 56 -4.51 -22.42 1.68
C TYR A 56 -4.58 -22.27 3.20
N GLY A 57 -4.18 -21.13 3.76
CA GLY A 57 -4.17 -20.87 5.20
C GLY A 57 -2.97 -21.46 5.94
N ARG A 58 -1.97 -22.02 5.24
CA ARG A 58 -0.79 -22.59 5.88
C ARG A 58 0.24 -21.50 6.16
N THR A 59 0.79 -21.49 7.38
CA THR A 59 1.88 -20.59 7.75
C THR A 59 3.11 -20.86 6.89
N VAL A 60 3.74 -19.80 6.40
CA VAL A 60 4.92 -19.86 5.53
C VAL A 60 5.93 -18.80 5.95
N ILE A 61 7.22 -19.09 5.76
CA ILE A 61 8.31 -18.15 6.12
C ILE A 61 8.63 -17.15 5.00
N HIS A 62 8.30 -17.48 3.75
CA HIS A 62 8.53 -16.64 2.58
C HIS A 62 7.23 -16.39 1.81
N GLN A 63 7.24 -15.40 0.90
CA GLN A 63 6.13 -15.09 0.00
C GLN A 63 6.00 -16.19 -1.08
N SER A 64 5.40 -17.31 -0.68
CA SER A 64 5.20 -18.50 -1.53
C SER A 64 4.09 -18.32 -2.57
N ASP A 65 3.10 -17.45 -2.28
CA ASP A 65 2.02 -17.08 -3.20
C ASP A 65 1.49 -15.66 -2.91
N SER A 66 0.44 -15.25 -3.62
CA SER A 66 -0.15 -13.91 -3.48
C SER A 66 -0.70 -13.61 -2.09
N CYS A 67 -1.08 -14.63 -1.31
CA CYS A 67 -1.66 -14.47 0.03
C CYS A 67 -0.61 -14.42 1.15
N ALA A 68 0.60 -14.90 0.84
CA ALA A 68 1.73 -14.98 1.74
C ALA A 68 2.42 -13.62 1.95
N PHE A 69 1.69 -12.67 2.54
CA PHE A 69 2.19 -11.35 2.93
C PHE A 69 1.86 -11.06 4.40
N CYS A 70 2.63 -10.16 5.01
CA CYS A 70 2.34 -9.60 6.33
C CYS A 70 2.26 -8.06 6.31
N HIS A 71 2.51 -7.49 5.14
CA HIS A 71 2.43 -6.09 4.75
C HIS A 71 2.18 -6.12 3.24
N PRO A 72 1.09 -5.57 2.65
CA PRO A 72 0.02 -4.64 3.10
C PRO A 72 -0.97 -5.12 4.20
N VAL A 73 -2.01 -4.32 4.53
CA VAL A 73 -3.14 -4.77 5.38
C VAL A 73 -4.01 -5.78 4.67
N ALA A 74 -4.24 -5.56 3.38
CA ALA A 74 -5.03 -6.43 2.53
C ALA A 74 -4.53 -6.37 1.10
N ARG A 75 -4.84 -7.40 0.34
CA ARG A 75 -4.45 -7.53 -1.06
C ARG A 75 -5.63 -8.04 -1.88
N VAL A 76 -5.90 -7.39 -3.00
CA VAL A 76 -6.87 -7.82 -4.00
C VAL A 76 -6.13 -8.44 -5.17
N PHE A 77 -6.54 -9.62 -5.59
CA PHE A 77 -5.99 -10.26 -6.78
C PHE A 77 -7.05 -11.11 -7.49
N HIS A 78 -7.00 -11.12 -8.81
CA HIS A 78 -7.87 -11.95 -9.66
C HIS A 78 -7.20 -13.26 -10.09
N LYS A 79 -5.88 -13.19 -10.33
CA LYS A 79 -4.97 -14.30 -10.60
C LYS A 79 -3.68 -14.04 -9.82
N ARG A 80 -2.88 -15.07 -9.60
CA ARG A 80 -1.72 -15.06 -8.67
C ARG A 80 -0.51 -14.18 -9.10
N ARG A 81 -0.66 -13.15 -9.93
CA ARG A 81 0.48 -12.37 -10.50
C ARG A 81 0.38 -10.85 -10.44
N VAL A 82 -0.82 -10.25 -10.48
CA VAL A 82 -1.00 -8.78 -10.38
C VAL A 82 -1.93 -8.51 -9.22
N CYS A 83 -1.50 -7.62 -8.33
CA CYS A 83 -2.14 -7.37 -7.06
C CYS A 83 -2.42 -5.88 -6.87
N LEU A 84 -3.54 -5.58 -6.21
CA LEU A 84 -3.78 -4.27 -5.60
C LEU A 84 -3.51 -4.41 -4.11
N ASP A 85 -2.59 -3.62 -3.59
CA ASP A 85 -2.18 -3.66 -2.19
C ASP A 85 -2.85 -2.50 -1.44
N LEU A 86 -3.51 -2.82 -0.34
CA LEU A 86 -4.22 -1.85 0.48
C LEU A 86 -3.40 -1.55 1.73
N PHE A 87 -3.09 -0.28 1.99
CA PHE A 87 -2.37 0.16 3.18
C PHE A 87 -3.29 1.00 4.05
N LEU A 88 -3.26 0.78 5.36
CA LEU A 88 -4.03 1.62 6.26
C LEU A 88 -3.35 2.97 6.43
N PHE A 89 -4.19 3.99 6.49
CA PHE A 89 -3.83 5.35 6.75
C PHE A 89 -4.66 5.84 7.94
N HIS A 90 -4.01 6.16 9.05
CA HIS A 90 -4.69 6.53 10.29
C HIS A 90 -4.55 8.02 10.54
N LEU A 91 -5.65 8.67 10.92
CA LEU A 91 -5.60 10.02 11.48
C LEU A 91 -5.31 9.88 12.97
N GLU A 92 -4.21 10.45 13.43
CA GLU A 92 -3.70 10.19 14.78
C GLU A 92 -3.36 11.49 15.50
N MET A 93 -3.68 11.51 16.79
CA MET A 93 -3.17 12.48 17.75
C MET A 93 -2.01 11.82 18.50
N ARG A 94 -0.83 12.43 18.42
CA ARG A 94 0.34 12.05 19.19
C ARG A 94 0.35 12.82 20.50
N PHE A 95 0.77 12.13 21.54
CA PHE A 95 0.87 12.64 22.90
C PHE A 95 2.32 12.57 23.38
N ASP A 96 2.70 13.44 24.30
CA ASP A 96 3.97 13.32 25.03
C ASP A 96 3.89 12.30 26.18
N ASP A 97 4.98 12.17 26.94
CA ASP A 97 5.08 11.26 28.08
C ASP A 97 4.08 11.59 29.21
N GLU A 98 3.57 12.82 29.26
CA GLU A 98 2.57 13.29 30.22
C GLU A 98 1.12 13.14 29.69
N GLN A 99 0.96 12.44 28.57
CA GLN A 99 -0.30 12.26 27.84
C GLN A 99 -0.95 13.58 27.37
N GLN A 100 -0.14 14.63 27.15
CA GLN A 100 -0.63 15.87 26.55
C GLN A 100 -0.53 15.82 25.03
N PRO A 101 -1.55 16.29 24.29
CA PRO A 101 -1.55 16.23 22.84
C PRO A 101 -0.52 17.20 22.26
N ILE A 102 0.46 16.66 21.53
CA ILE A 102 1.55 17.44 20.92
C ILE A 102 1.34 17.70 19.43
N GLN A 103 0.72 16.75 18.73
CA GLN A 103 0.63 16.82 17.27
C GLN A 103 -0.55 16.03 16.75
N PHE A 104 -1.33 16.64 15.87
CA PHE A 104 -2.33 15.94 15.07
C PHE A 104 -1.82 15.78 13.65
N GLY A 105 -2.05 14.62 13.06
CA GLY A 105 -1.56 14.31 11.74
C GLY A 105 -2.06 12.95 11.26
N TYR A 106 -1.17 12.25 10.58
CA TYR A 106 -1.47 10.95 10.02
C TYR A 106 -0.30 9.99 10.11
N PHE A 107 -0.63 8.71 10.21
CA PHE A 107 0.31 7.61 10.09
C PHE A 107 -0.03 6.79 8.85
N ASP A 108 0.96 6.65 7.96
CA ASP A 108 0.86 5.85 6.75
C ASP A 108 1.60 4.52 6.94
N GLU A 109 0.83 3.43 7.05
CA GLU A 109 1.40 2.11 7.19
C GLU A 109 2.30 1.74 6.01
N SER A 110 2.11 2.25 4.80
CA SER A 110 2.93 1.84 3.63
C SER A 110 4.42 2.16 3.77
N SER A 111 4.74 3.16 4.59
CA SER A 111 6.09 3.71 4.70
C SER A 111 6.57 3.89 6.13
N ASP A 112 5.77 3.45 7.12
CA ASP A 112 6.00 3.67 8.55
C ASP A 112 6.23 5.15 8.90
N LEU A 113 5.58 6.04 8.15
CA LEU A 113 5.84 7.46 8.21
C LEU A 113 4.67 8.19 8.87
N PHE A 114 5.01 9.11 9.77
CA PHE A 114 4.05 10.06 10.30
C PHE A 114 4.23 11.42 9.64
N GLY A 115 3.14 11.97 9.12
CA GLY A 115 3.08 13.32 8.59
C GLY A 115 2.11 14.18 9.37
N SER A 116 2.43 15.46 9.55
CA SER A 116 1.57 16.41 10.26
C SER A 116 0.75 17.31 9.34
N ASP A 117 1.14 17.41 8.06
CA ASP A 117 0.43 18.26 7.12
C ASP A 117 -0.74 17.51 6.47
N LEU A 118 -1.93 17.65 7.05
CA LEU A 118 -3.15 17.09 6.47
C LEU A 118 -3.65 17.86 5.24
N HIS A 119 -3.16 19.07 4.98
CA HIS A 119 -3.57 19.85 3.82
C HIS A 119 -3.00 19.30 2.51
N CYS A 120 -1.86 18.60 2.54
CA CYS A 120 -1.37 17.89 1.36
C CYS A 120 -2.27 16.69 0.97
N LEU A 121 -3.11 16.20 1.90
CA LEU A 121 -3.99 15.06 1.69
C LEU A 121 -5.44 15.46 1.42
N PHE A 122 -6.06 16.22 2.32
CA PHE A 122 -7.52 16.45 2.32
C PHE A 122 -7.92 17.89 1.96
N PRO A 123 -9.08 18.12 1.30
CA PRO A 123 -9.93 17.09 0.74
C PRO A 123 -9.23 16.46 -0.46
N LEU A 124 -9.58 15.21 -0.72
CA LEU A 124 -9.12 14.51 -1.90
C LEU A 124 -9.60 15.23 -3.16
N LYS A 125 -8.76 15.26 -4.19
CA LYS A 125 -9.11 15.77 -5.52
C LYS A 125 -9.27 14.62 -6.50
N SER A 126 -10.08 14.82 -7.53
CA SER A 126 -10.15 13.86 -8.63
C SER A 126 -8.87 13.89 -9.48
N CYS A 127 -8.36 12.72 -9.84
CA CYS A 127 -7.22 12.55 -10.72
C CYS A 127 -7.48 11.39 -11.69
N LYS A 128 -6.73 11.35 -12.81
CA LYS A 128 -6.82 10.24 -13.77
C LYS A 128 -5.72 9.22 -13.49
N PHE A 129 -6.10 7.97 -13.23
CA PHE A 129 -5.18 6.85 -13.07
C PHE A 129 -5.64 5.68 -13.93
N LEU A 130 -4.77 5.24 -14.86
CA LEU A 130 -5.07 4.15 -15.80
C LEU A 130 -6.42 4.30 -16.54
N GLY A 131 -6.78 5.55 -16.89
CA GLY A 131 -8.05 5.84 -17.56
C GLY A 131 -9.25 6.05 -16.62
N LEU A 132 -9.15 5.65 -15.36
CA LEU A 132 -10.17 5.84 -14.33
C LEU A 132 -10.05 7.22 -13.67
N ILE A 133 -11.18 7.77 -13.23
CA ILE A 133 -11.21 8.92 -12.33
C ILE A 133 -11.25 8.40 -10.90
N VAL A 134 -10.21 8.71 -10.12
CA VAL A 134 -10.03 8.21 -8.76
C VAL A 134 -9.73 9.37 -7.80
N PRO A 135 -10.00 9.22 -6.49
CA PRO A 135 -9.57 10.19 -5.50
C PRO A 135 -8.05 10.13 -5.29
N CYS A 136 -7.41 11.30 -5.31
CA CYS A 136 -6.00 11.51 -5.02
C CYS A 136 -5.83 12.53 -3.88
N PRO A 137 -4.67 12.54 -3.19
CA PRO A 137 -4.29 13.62 -2.28
C PRO A 137 -4.43 15.00 -2.92
N ARG A 138 -4.80 16.02 -2.13
CA ARG A 138 -4.92 17.42 -2.58
C ARG A 138 -3.65 17.91 -3.26
N ASP A 139 -2.51 17.66 -2.62
CA ASP A 139 -1.18 17.99 -3.11
C ASP A 139 -0.28 16.73 -3.10
N PRO A 140 -0.34 15.91 -4.16
CA PRO A 140 0.43 14.68 -4.25
C PRO A 140 1.93 14.96 -4.40
N ALA A 141 2.36 16.14 -4.88
CA ALA A 141 3.77 16.43 -5.04
C ALA A 141 4.47 16.59 -3.68
N THR A 142 3.83 17.32 -2.75
CA THR A 142 4.32 17.44 -1.38
C THR A 142 4.39 16.08 -0.70
N LEU A 143 3.32 15.28 -0.78
CA LEU A 143 3.29 13.93 -0.21
C LEU A 143 4.39 13.03 -0.80
N LEU A 144 4.48 12.93 -2.12
CA LEU A 144 5.49 12.10 -2.79
C LEU A 144 6.93 12.57 -2.49
N SER A 145 7.14 13.88 -2.32
CA SER A 145 8.45 14.41 -1.94
C SER A 145 8.87 14.02 -0.52
N LEU A 146 7.90 13.83 0.38
CA LEU A 146 8.13 13.35 1.74
C LEU A 146 8.55 11.87 1.74
N HIS A 147 7.88 11.03 0.95
CA HIS A 147 8.17 9.58 0.89
C HIS A 147 9.41 9.24 0.05
N TYR A 148 9.60 9.89 -1.10
CA TYR A 148 10.61 9.51 -2.10
C TYR A 148 11.71 10.56 -2.29
N GLY A 149 11.65 11.68 -1.56
CA GLY A 149 12.55 12.81 -1.69
C GLY A 149 12.16 13.78 -2.81
N LYS A 150 12.82 14.94 -2.84
CA LYS A 150 12.52 16.03 -3.80
C LYS A 150 12.64 15.61 -5.28
N ASP A 151 13.42 14.58 -5.55
CA ASP A 151 13.67 14.03 -6.88
C ASP A 151 12.74 12.87 -7.25
N PHE A 152 11.59 12.71 -6.58
CA PHE A 152 10.67 11.58 -6.79
C PHE A 152 10.20 11.39 -8.24
N MET A 153 10.20 12.46 -9.05
CA MET A 153 9.86 12.41 -10.47
C MET A 153 10.99 11.87 -11.36
N LYS A 154 12.23 11.77 -10.87
CA LYS A 154 13.35 11.23 -11.63
C LYS A 154 13.23 9.70 -11.66
N PRO A 155 13.07 9.07 -12.84
CA PRO A 155 12.92 7.63 -12.92
C PRO A 155 14.24 6.94 -12.52
N ARG A 156 14.14 5.90 -11.70
CA ARG A 156 15.31 5.08 -11.34
C ARG A 156 15.83 4.24 -12.50
N ARG A 157 14.99 4.01 -13.53
CA ARG A 157 15.32 3.20 -14.71
C ARG A 157 14.77 3.82 -15.99
N TRP A 158 15.52 3.69 -17.07
CA TRP A 158 15.12 4.08 -18.42
C TRP A 158 15.01 2.84 -19.30
N CYS A 159 14.07 2.84 -20.24
CA CYS A 159 14.00 1.76 -21.23
C CYS A 159 15.07 2.01 -22.28
N ASN A 160 16.07 1.13 -22.36
CA ASN A 160 17.00 1.12 -23.48
C ASN A 160 16.24 0.53 -24.68
N LEU A 161 15.93 1.37 -25.67
CA LEU A 161 15.14 0.96 -26.83
C LEU A 161 15.85 -0.07 -27.73
N ALA A 162 17.19 -0.05 -27.76
CA ALA A 162 17.97 -0.99 -28.55
C ALA A 162 17.94 -2.39 -27.93
N SER A 163 18.14 -2.50 -26.61
CA SER A 163 18.11 -3.78 -25.92
C SER A 163 16.70 -4.20 -25.49
N ARG A 164 15.72 -3.28 -25.49
CA ARG A 164 14.36 -3.45 -24.90
C ARG A 164 14.37 -3.82 -23.41
N HIS A 165 15.41 -3.42 -22.69
CA HIS A 165 15.53 -3.67 -21.25
C HIS A 165 15.57 -2.37 -20.45
N TRP A 166 15.07 -2.43 -19.21
CA TRP A 166 15.18 -1.34 -18.24
C TRP A 166 16.60 -1.28 -17.67
N VAL A 167 17.28 -0.16 -17.88
CA VAL A 167 18.64 0.11 -17.35
C VAL A 167 18.58 1.19 -16.27
N LYS A 168 19.48 1.14 -15.28
CA LYS A 168 19.53 2.15 -14.20
C LYS A 168 19.76 3.54 -14.80
N SER A 169 19.05 4.54 -14.27
CA SER A 169 19.43 5.94 -14.49
C SER A 169 20.78 6.17 -13.81
N SER A 170 21.76 6.62 -14.59
CA SER A 170 22.93 7.33 -14.07
C SER A 170 22.52 8.65 -13.43
#